data_AF-A0A3A9C175-F1
#
_entry.id   AF-A0A3A9C175-F1
#
_cell.length_a   1.000
_cell.length_b   1.000
_cell.length_c   1.000
_cell.angle_alpha   90.00
_cell.angle_beta   90.00
_cell.angle_gamma   90.00
#
_symmetry.space_group_name_H-M   'P 1'
#
loop_
_entity.id
_entity.type
_entity.pdbx_description
1 polymer ?
#
loop_
_entity_poly.entity_id
_entity_poly.type
_entity_poly.pdbx_seq_one_letter_code
_entity_poly.pdbx_strand_id
1 'polypeptide(L)'
;MIEVYKNTNRNYQRNGDITLTPLSCIFEMGLDGISQVELIHEYDDLGRWEYLVNDNVIAAPTPYSDKQLFRIYNRVKGDDEVTVYARHIYYDNLTNVLIDTRPTLKTGQEALNIIFSGTKFRGHSDITTVNTAYYVRKNIVAAIAGDDENSFINRWGGEMLYDNYDIYVMRQLGEDKGVRAEFGHNLTGIEENISTEETITRIIPVAYNGYTLEGSKPWVDSPKIGDYAEIKAGVIEFSEIKLQEDCSQDEKGYANLTELRKALVKACNDEFKKGIDEPTVNYTVNMVELAETVEYRGYKQLENVRIGDTITCKHRKIKVEAKARCIRLKWNCLTKENEEVELGNFLQTYFDKTSSIQQATASIEGANRQALAAKEIAQGAAKEATEGAVAAREAARTAQEAAGTATSRAAEAAVAAKTAAEGETGAKHYYKMTKELYEDASVQAGQSKEAWLDLSYINNCYLCE
;
A
#
# COMPACT_ATOMS: atom_id res chain seq x y z
N MET A 1 23.06 0.94 -4.58
CA MET A 1 23.31 -0.52 -4.44
C MET A 1 22.28 -1.04 -3.45
N ILE A 2 21.59 -2.13 -3.77
CA ILE A 2 20.57 -2.71 -2.88
C ILE A 2 21.20 -3.93 -2.22
N GLU A 3 21.04 -4.03 -0.90
CA GLU A 3 21.62 -5.10 -0.08
C GLU A 3 20.54 -5.79 0.74
N VAL A 4 20.77 -7.04 1.12
CA VAL A 4 19.91 -7.76 2.07
C VAL A 4 20.73 -8.23 3.26
N TYR A 5 20.15 -8.03 4.44
CA TYR A 5 20.65 -8.49 5.72
C TYR A 5 19.77 -9.63 6.20
N LYS A 6 20.38 -10.75 6.59
CA LYS A 6 19.66 -11.84 7.23
C LYS A 6 19.02 -11.35 8.52
N ASN A 7 17.90 -11.95 8.90
CA ASN A 7 17.21 -11.68 10.15
C ASN A 7 18.05 -12.01 11.41
N THR A 8 19.25 -12.55 11.29
CA THR A 8 20.24 -12.73 12.38
C THR A 8 21.31 -11.64 12.38
N ASN A 9 21.49 -10.92 11.27
CA ASN A 9 22.43 -9.80 11.17
C ASN A 9 21.79 -8.54 11.78
N ARG A 10 22.53 -7.84 12.64
CA ARG A 10 22.09 -6.60 13.30
C ARG A 10 23.01 -5.42 13.00
N ASN A 11 24.09 -5.63 12.26
CA ASN A 11 25.11 -4.62 12.00
C ASN A 11 24.94 -3.98 10.62
N TYR A 12 23.97 -3.07 10.51
CA TYR A 12 23.66 -2.36 9.25
C TYR A 12 24.73 -1.32 8.84
N GLN A 13 25.76 -1.10 9.67
CA GLN A 13 26.91 -0.24 9.35
C GLN A 13 27.95 -0.94 8.48
N ARG A 14 27.85 -2.27 8.31
CA ARG A 14 28.67 -3.06 7.39
C ARG A 14 27.88 -3.35 6.12
N ASN A 15 28.51 -4.04 5.17
CA ASN A 15 27.82 -4.52 3.96
C ASN A 15 26.78 -5.58 4.35
N GLY A 16 25.75 -5.70 3.52
CA GLY A 16 24.75 -6.75 3.66
C GLY A 16 25.34 -8.15 3.47
N ASP A 17 24.55 -9.15 3.85
CA ASP A 17 24.87 -10.56 3.63
C ASP A 17 24.90 -10.90 2.13
N ILE A 18 24.14 -10.16 1.31
CA ILE A 18 24.15 -10.26 -0.15
C ILE A 18 23.78 -8.92 -0.80
N THR A 19 24.24 -8.70 -2.04
CA THR A 19 23.82 -7.58 -2.89
C THR A 19 22.82 -8.06 -3.93
N LEU A 20 21.82 -7.25 -4.26
CA LEU A 20 20.80 -7.58 -5.24
C LEU A 20 20.98 -6.79 -6.55
N THR A 21 20.54 -7.38 -7.65
CA THR A 21 20.29 -6.68 -8.92
C THR A 21 18.85 -6.97 -9.34
N PRO A 22 17.86 -6.40 -8.63
CA PRO A 22 16.46 -6.71 -8.87
C PRO A 22 16.01 -6.15 -10.23
N LEU A 23 14.93 -6.72 -10.76
CA LEU A 23 14.25 -6.23 -11.95
C LEU A 23 13.54 -4.89 -11.67
N SER A 24 12.97 -4.77 -10.47
CA SER A 24 12.29 -3.55 -10.01
C SER A 24 12.50 -3.35 -8.51
N CYS A 25 12.57 -2.10 -8.08
CA CYS A 25 12.55 -1.73 -6.67
C CYS A 25 11.94 -0.34 -6.51
N ILE A 26 10.69 -0.28 -6.04
CA ILE A 26 9.91 0.93 -5.92
C ILE A 26 9.71 1.25 -4.44
N PHE A 27 10.18 2.43 -4.04
CA PHE A 27 9.94 3.01 -2.73
C PHE A 27 8.69 3.90 -2.77
N GLU A 28 7.72 3.62 -1.91
CA GLU A 28 6.51 4.41 -1.75
C GLU A 28 6.52 5.11 -0.38
N MET A 29 6.20 6.40 -0.37
CA MET A 29 6.05 7.16 0.87
C MET A 29 4.93 8.21 0.77
N GLY A 30 4.20 8.40 1.85
CA GLY A 30 3.10 9.38 1.95
C GLY A 30 3.11 10.17 3.26
N LEU A 31 2.46 11.35 3.25
CA LEU A 31 2.21 12.14 4.46
C LEU A 31 1.24 11.43 5.43
N ASP A 32 0.50 10.43 4.94
CA ASP A 32 -0.31 9.49 5.73
C ASP A 32 0.54 8.49 6.54
N GLY A 33 1.86 8.55 6.40
CA GLY A 33 2.81 7.72 7.13
C GLY A 33 3.17 6.41 6.43
N ILE A 34 2.62 6.12 5.24
CA ILE A 34 3.09 5.01 4.41
C ILE A 34 4.58 5.19 4.13
N SER A 35 5.34 4.10 4.29
CA SER A 35 6.75 4.04 3.90
C SER A 35 7.17 2.59 3.69
N GLN A 36 7.27 2.18 2.44
CA GLN A 36 7.49 0.79 2.06
C GLN A 36 8.23 0.64 0.74
N VAL A 37 8.75 -0.55 0.49
CA VAL A 37 9.39 -0.96 -0.76
C VAL A 37 8.68 -2.19 -1.31
N GLU A 38 8.38 -2.15 -2.60
CA GLU A 38 8.09 -3.32 -3.42
C GLU A 38 9.33 -3.64 -4.27
N LEU A 39 9.81 -4.88 -4.20
CA LEU A 39 10.99 -5.32 -4.94
C LEU A 39 10.69 -6.62 -5.67
N ILE A 40 11.01 -6.65 -6.96
CA ILE A 40 10.85 -7.80 -7.84
C ILE A 40 12.24 -8.27 -8.27
N HIS A 41 12.52 -9.55 -8.08
CA HIS A 41 13.81 -10.15 -8.42
C HIS A 41 13.60 -11.48 -9.15
N GLU A 42 14.31 -11.68 -10.25
CA GLU A 42 14.32 -12.96 -10.97
C GLU A 42 14.95 -14.09 -10.13
N TYR A 43 14.65 -15.34 -10.47
CA TYR A 43 15.39 -16.48 -9.95
C TYR A 43 16.76 -16.61 -10.62
N ASP A 44 17.73 -15.81 -10.15
CA ASP A 44 19.08 -15.85 -10.69
C ASP A 44 19.89 -17.09 -10.26
N ASP A 45 20.91 -17.40 -11.07
CA ASP A 45 21.84 -18.50 -10.85
C ASP A 45 22.74 -18.31 -9.60
N LEU A 46 22.79 -17.09 -9.05
CA LEU A 46 23.57 -16.76 -7.84
C LEU A 46 22.79 -17.04 -6.55
N GLY A 47 21.52 -17.43 -6.64
CA GLY A 47 20.66 -17.73 -5.48
C GLY A 47 20.34 -16.50 -4.63
N ARG A 48 20.47 -15.28 -5.14
CA ARG A 48 20.27 -14.06 -4.34
C ARG A 48 18.83 -13.90 -3.87
N TRP A 49 17.89 -14.37 -4.68
CA TRP A 49 16.46 -14.43 -4.38
C TRP A 49 16.15 -15.26 -3.11
N GLU A 50 17.02 -16.19 -2.69
CA GLU A 50 16.83 -16.97 -1.47
C GLU A 50 16.94 -16.11 -0.20
N TYR A 51 17.58 -14.95 -0.28
CA TYR A 51 17.70 -13.99 0.82
C TYR A 51 16.46 -13.11 0.96
N LEU A 52 15.59 -13.08 -0.05
CA LEU A 52 14.34 -12.33 -0.04
C LEU A 52 13.28 -13.11 0.73
N VAL A 53 13.45 -13.24 2.05
CA VAL A 53 12.54 -13.94 2.97
C VAL A 53 12.03 -13.02 4.07
N ASN A 54 10.89 -13.37 4.65
CA ASN A 54 10.31 -12.59 5.74
C ASN A 54 11.32 -12.37 6.88
N ASP A 55 11.21 -11.23 7.54
CA ASP A 55 12.10 -10.70 8.58
C ASP A 55 13.52 -10.32 8.15
N ASN A 56 13.99 -10.70 6.95
CA ASN A 56 15.21 -10.11 6.42
C ASN A 56 15.00 -8.63 6.12
N VAL A 57 16.09 -7.87 6.11
CA VAL A 57 16.07 -6.42 5.94
C VAL A 57 16.72 -6.06 4.62
N ILE A 58 15.99 -5.34 3.77
CA ILE A 58 16.50 -4.72 2.56
C ILE A 58 17.09 -3.36 2.94
N ALA A 59 18.30 -3.08 2.48
CA ALA A 59 18.85 -1.73 2.47
C ALA A 59 18.82 -1.20 1.03
N ALA A 60 18.08 -0.12 0.80
CA ALA A 60 17.89 0.47 -0.52
C ALA A 60 18.11 1.99 -0.49
N PRO A 61 18.56 2.62 -1.58
CA PRO A 61 18.54 4.06 -1.68
C PRO A 61 17.09 4.57 -1.66
N THR A 62 16.92 5.83 -1.29
CA THR A 62 15.67 6.60 -1.31
C THR A 62 16.00 8.06 -1.66
N PRO A 63 15.02 8.94 -1.90
CA PRO A 63 15.29 10.37 -2.11
C PRO A 63 15.99 11.09 -0.93
N TYR A 64 16.03 10.46 0.25
CA TYR A 64 16.50 11.05 1.51
C TYR A 64 17.79 10.42 2.03
N SER A 65 18.07 9.17 1.67
CA SER A 65 19.22 8.41 2.16
C SER A 65 19.66 7.38 1.13
N ASP A 66 20.97 7.21 0.93
CA ASP A 66 21.53 6.18 0.07
C ASP A 66 21.36 4.76 0.65
N LYS A 67 21.00 4.63 1.93
CA LYS A 67 20.88 3.35 2.63
C LYS A 67 19.77 3.39 3.69
N GLN A 68 18.54 3.25 3.24
CA GLN A 68 17.34 3.15 4.08
C GLN A 68 16.97 1.67 4.31
N LEU A 69 16.56 1.32 5.53
CA LEU A 69 16.27 -0.04 5.95
C LEU A 69 14.77 -0.38 5.92
N PHE A 70 14.43 -1.51 5.29
CA PHE A 70 13.06 -2.02 5.16
C PHE A 70 12.99 -3.50 5.54
N ARG A 71 12.11 -3.87 6.47
CA ARG A 71 11.90 -5.27 6.86
C ARG A 71 10.87 -5.94 5.95
N ILE A 72 11.25 -7.06 5.35
CA ILE A 72 10.37 -7.88 4.52
C ILE A 72 9.29 -8.49 5.42
N TYR A 73 8.03 -8.26 5.10
CA TYR A 73 6.89 -8.82 5.84
C TYR A 73 6.04 -9.76 4.98
N ASN A 74 6.15 -9.65 3.66
CA ASN A 74 5.44 -10.51 2.73
C ASN A 74 6.30 -10.85 1.52
N ARG A 75 6.07 -12.05 0.97
CA ARG A 75 6.82 -12.63 -0.14
C ARG A 75 5.89 -13.47 -1.00
N VAL A 76 5.90 -13.22 -2.31
CA VAL A 76 5.11 -13.92 -3.32
C VAL A 76 6.07 -14.59 -4.30
N LYS A 77 5.87 -15.89 -4.58
CA LYS A 77 6.61 -16.61 -5.63
C LYS A 77 5.78 -16.65 -6.90
N GLY A 78 6.34 -16.19 -8.01
CA GLY A 78 5.93 -16.59 -9.34
C GLY A 78 6.80 -17.74 -9.85
N ASP A 79 6.59 -18.09 -11.12
CA ASP A 79 7.35 -19.14 -11.82
C ASP A 79 8.79 -18.70 -12.14
N ASP A 80 8.98 -17.43 -12.51
CA ASP A 80 10.28 -16.87 -12.94
C ASP A 80 10.87 -15.84 -11.97
N GLU A 81 10.07 -15.32 -11.04
CA GLU A 81 10.46 -14.23 -10.15
C GLU A 81 9.87 -14.35 -8.74
N VAL A 82 10.47 -13.61 -7.82
CA VAL A 82 9.96 -13.36 -6.47
C VAL A 82 9.66 -11.87 -6.28
N THR A 83 8.49 -11.59 -5.75
CA THR A 83 8.11 -10.24 -5.30
C THR A 83 8.11 -10.21 -3.77
N VAL A 84 8.76 -9.20 -3.20
CA VAL A 84 8.71 -8.95 -1.76
C VAL A 84 8.16 -7.56 -1.46
N TYR A 85 7.43 -7.49 -0.35
CA TYR A 85 6.96 -6.26 0.23
C TYR A 85 7.67 -6.06 1.57
N ALA A 86 8.29 -4.89 1.71
CA ALA A 86 9.06 -4.54 2.89
C ALA A 86 8.62 -3.18 3.44
N ARG A 87 8.34 -3.10 4.74
CA ARG A 87 7.99 -1.84 5.40
C ARG A 87 9.23 -1.21 6.01
N HIS A 88 9.24 0.11 6.13
CA HIS A 88 10.35 0.80 6.79
C HIS A 88 10.63 0.22 8.19
N ILE A 89 11.89 0.18 8.60
CA ILE A 89 12.31 -0.43 9.89
C ILE A 89 11.62 0.19 11.11
N TYR A 90 11.07 1.41 10.96
CA TYR A 90 10.17 2.04 11.93
C TYR A 90 9.05 1.10 12.38
N TYR A 91 8.48 0.28 11.50
CA TYR A 91 7.38 -0.63 11.82
C TYR A 91 7.78 -1.82 12.72
N ASP A 92 9.07 -2.02 13.03
CA ASP A 92 9.49 -2.89 14.16
C ASP A 92 8.81 -2.45 15.48
N ASN A 93 8.44 -1.17 15.58
CA ASN A 93 7.71 -0.59 16.70
C ASN A 93 6.28 -1.13 16.88
N LEU A 94 5.74 -1.91 15.93
CA LEU A 94 4.49 -2.66 16.13
C LEU A 94 4.59 -3.66 17.29
N THR A 95 5.80 -4.14 17.58
CA THR A 95 6.08 -5.03 18.72
C THR A 95 6.56 -4.32 19.98
N ASN A 96 6.90 -3.02 19.91
CA ASN A 96 7.33 -2.24 21.07
C ASN A 96 6.10 -1.63 21.75
N VAL A 97 5.72 -2.19 22.91
CA VAL A 97 4.50 -1.83 23.62
C VAL A 97 4.80 -0.91 24.81
N LEU A 98 4.15 0.24 24.84
CA LEU A 98 4.07 1.13 25.99
C LEU A 98 3.05 0.55 26.99
N ILE A 99 3.51 0.15 28.18
CA ILE A 99 2.65 -0.50 29.19
C ILE A 99 1.78 0.52 29.92
N ASP A 100 2.42 1.55 30.47
CA ASP A 100 1.82 2.72 31.11
C ASP A 100 2.82 3.87 30.90
N THR A 101 2.52 4.77 29.96
CA THR A 101 3.41 5.87 29.59
C THR A 101 2.61 7.15 29.43
N ARG A 102 3.05 8.20 30.12
CA ARG A 102 2.31 9.46 30.26
C ARG A 102 3.21 10.66 30.02
N PRO A 103 3.37 11.12 28.77
CA PRO A 103 3.87 12.46 28.53
C PRO A 103 2.84 13.44 29.10
N THR A 104 3.21 14.18 30.14
CA THR A 104 2.35 15.17 30.80
C THR A 104 2.97 16.55 30.71
N LEU A 105 2.21 17.50 30.14
CA LEU A 105 2.67 18.87 29.88
C LEU A 105 4.02 18.90 29.15
N LYS A 106 4.09 18.16 28.04
CA LYS A 106 5.30 17.98 27.23
C LYS A 106 5.17 18.58 25.84
N THR A 107 6.29 19.15 25.35
CA THR A 107 6.47 19.47 23.94
C THR A 107 6.50 18.19 23.09
N GLY A 108 6.36 18.32 21.76
CA GLY A 108 6.45 17.17 20.85
C GLY A 108 7.77 16.41 20.98
N GLN A 109 8.90 17.14 21.07
CA GLN A 109 10.22 16.53 21.25
C GLN A 109 10.35 15.76 22.58
N GLU A 110 9.89 16.34 23.69
CA GLU A 110 9.93 15.66 24.99
C GLU A 110 9.01 14.44 25.02
N ALA A 111 7.85 14.51 24.39
CA ALA A 111 6.93 13.38 24.28
C ALA A 111 7.52 12.24 23.45
N LEU A 112 8.16 12.53 22.31
CA LEU A 112 8.87 11.51 21.53
C LEU A 112 10.03 10.89 22.30
N ASN A 113 10.79 11.68 23.08
CA ASN A 113 11.86 11.16 23.95
C ASN A 113 11.32 10.15 24.97
N ILE A 114 10.13 10.40 25.52
CA ILE A 114 9.45 9.49 26.45
C ILE A 114 8.95 8.23 25.73
N ILE A 115 8.29 8.39 24.58
CA ILE A 115 7.73 7.27 23.79
C ILE A 115 8.82 6.30 23.35
N PHE A 116 9.96 6.80 22.88
CA PHE A 116 11.05 5.95 22.40
C PHE A 116 12.05 5.54 23.49
N SER A 117 11.82 5.93 24.75
CA SER A 117 12.72 5.61 25.87
C SER A 117 12.95 4.10 25.99
N GLY A 118 14.21 3.69 26.05
CA GLY A 118 14.60 2.28 26.13
C GLY A 118 14.52 1.50 24.82
N THR A 119 14.16 2.14 23.71
CA THR A 119 14.21 1.54 22.37
C THR A 119 15.50 1.93 21.63
N LYS A 120 15.74 1.29 20.48
CA LYS A 120 16.82 1.69 19.55
C LYS A 120 16.48 2.93 18.71
N PHE A 121 15.23 3.39 18.75
CA PHE A 121 14.74 4.50 17.95
C PHE A 121 14.93 5.83 18.69
N ARG A 122 15.04 6.91 17.91
CA ARG A 122 15.16 8.29 18.39
C ARG A 122 14.14 9.15 17.68
N GLY A 123 13.34 9.88 18.44
CA GLY A 123 12.38 10.81 17.87
C GLY A 123 12.94 12.22 17.78
N HIS A 124 12.59 12.93 16.72
CA HIS A 124 12.95 14.33 16.48
C HIS A 124 11.68 15.13 16.18
N SER A 125 11.55 16.33 16.74
CA SER A 125 10.41 17.21 16.51
C SER A 125 10.74 18.68 16.76
N ASP A 126 10.18 19.57 15.94
CA ASP A 126 10.16 21.02 16.13
C ASP A 126 8.82 21.54 16.70
N ILE A 127 7.95 20.63 17.12
CA ILE A 127 6.63 20.96 17.68
C ILE A 127 6.80 21.42 19.12
N THR A 128 6.63 22.72 19.33
CA THR A 128 6.74 23.38 20.65
C THR A 128 5.43 23.38 21.43
N THR A 129 4.32 22.98 20.81
CA THR A 129 3.01 22.89 21.48
C THR A 129 3.11 21.90 22.63
N VAL A 130 2.60 22.29 23.79
CA VAL A 130 2.62 21.49 25.01
C VAL A 130 1.28 20.77 25.13
N ASN A 131 1.32 19.44 25.25
CA ASN A 131 0.13 18.62 25.45
C ASN A 131 0.40 17.47 26.43
N THR A 132 -0.63 16.67 26.68
CA THR A 132 -0.60 15.46 27.50
C THR A 132 -1.23 14.31 26.73
N ALA A 133 -0.65 13.12 26.84
CA ALA A 133 -1.22 11.89 26.29
C ALA A 133 -1.06 10.74 27.27
N TYR A 134 -1.91 9.73 27.13
CA TYR A 134 -1.85 8.53 27.93
C TYR A 134 -1.85 7.28 27.06
N TYR A 135 -0.79 6.47 27.21
CA TYR A 135 -0.61 5.23 26.48
C TYR A 135 -0.62 4.04 27.43
N VAL A 136 -1.58 3.13 27.26
CA VAL A 136 -1.71 1.91 28.06
C VAL A 136 -1.76 0.70 27.16
N ARG A 137 -0.79 -0.21 27.31
CA ARG A 137 -0.66 -1.42 26.48
C ARG A 137 -0.80 -1.13 24.97
N LYS A 138 -0.16 -0.04 24.53
CA LYS A 138 -0.27 0.46 23.15
C LYS A 138 1.08 0.33 22.46
N ASN A 139 1.12 -0.25 21.25
CA ASN A 139 2.36 -0.28 20.48
C ASN A 139 2.73 1.14 20.01
N ILE A 140 4.02 1.40 19.83
CA ILE A 140 4.53 2.74 19.51
C ILE A 140 3.97 3.28 18.19
N VAL A 141 3.76 2.43 17.17
CA VAL A 141 3.17 2.88 15.89
C VAL A 141 1.77 3.45 16.11
N ALA A 142 0.91 2.73 16.84
CA ALA A 142 -0.43 3.20 17.19
C ALA A 142 -0.42 4.37 18.20
N ALA A 143 0.61 4.45 19.06
CA ALA A 143 0.78 5.57 19.98
C ALA A 143 1.14 6.86 19.23
N ILE A 144 1.87 6.76 18.11
CA ILE A 144 2.25 7.93 17.31
C ILE A 144 1.14 8.31 16.33
N ALA A 145 0.75 7.40 15.44
CA ALA A 145 -0.11 7.68 14.29
C ALA A 145 -1.37 6.80 14.23
N GLY A 146 -1.90 6.36 15.37
CA GLY A 146 -3.18 5.66 15.43
C GLY A 146 -4.38 6.60 15.53
N ASP A 147 -5.58 6.05 15.32
CA ASP A 147 -6.85 6.82 15.26
C ASP A 147 -7.37 7.31 16.64
N ASP A 148 -6.75 6.86 17.72
CA ASP A 148 -7.15 7.22 19.09
C ASP A 148 -6.75 8.67 19.42
N GLU A 149 -7.59 9.41 20.16
CA GLU A 149 -7.38 10.83 20.48
C GLU A 149 -6.08 11.10 21.23
N ASN A 150 -5.52 10.10 21.94
CA ASN A 150 -4.23 10.23 22.62
C ASN A 150 -3.04 9.97 21.71
N SER A 151 -3.24 9.62 20.42
CA SER A 151 -2.13 9.46 19.50
C SER A 151 -1.31 10.74 19.40
N PHE A 152 -0.02 10.60 19.14
CA PHE A 152 0.88 11.74 19.07
C PHE A 152 0.39 12.74 18.02
N ILE A 153 0.03 12.27 16.82
CA ILE A 153 -0.44 13.14 15.75
C ILE A 153 -1.75 13.84 16.13
N ASN A 154 -2.68 13.19 16.83
CA ASN A 154 -3.92 13.84 17.25
C ASN A 154 -3.70 14.87 18.39
N ARG A 155 -2.69 14.69 19.24
CA ARG A 155 -2.39 15.60 20.36
C ARG A 155 -1.45 16.74 19.98
N TRP A 156 -0.43 16.49 19.18
CA TRP A 156 0.61 17.45 18.83
C TRP A 156 0.59 17.86 17.35
N GLY A 157 -0.08 17.09 16.48
CA GLY A 157 -0.01 17.26 15.03
C GLY A 157 1.29 16.71 14.45
N GLY A 158 1.54 17.11 13.20
CA GLY A 158 2.80 16.93 12.52
C GLY A 158 2.76 15.93 11.37
N GLU A 159 3.87 15.90 10.65
CA GLU A 159 4.11 15.10 9.46
C GLU A 159 5.36 14.24 9.67
N MET A 160 5.29 13.00 9.20
CA MET A 160 6.27 11.98 9.55
C MET A 160 7.26 11.73 8.42
N LEU A 161 8.55 11.70 8.76
CA LEU A 161 9.63 11.28 7.88
C LEU A 161 10.52 10.28 8.62
N TYR A 162 10.98 9.27 7.91
CA TYR A 162 11.78 8.19 8.50
C TYR A 162 13.21 8.18 7.94
N ASP A 163 14.20 8.12 8.83
CA ASP A 163 15.58 7.78 8.50
C ASP A 163 16.07 6.69 9.44
N ASN A 164 15.86 5.43 9.03
CA ASN A 164 16.29 4.26 9.76
C ASN A 164 15.75 4.26 11.21
N TYR A 165 16.60 4.56 12.18
CA TYR A 165 16.26 4.61 13.60
C TYR A 165 15.93 6.02 14.10
N ASP A 166 16.13 7.04 13.28
CA ASP A 166 15.78 8.43 13.53
C ASP A 166 14.42 8.74 12.90
N ILE A 167 13.43 9.03 13.74
CA ILE A 167 12.02 9.23 13.38
C ILE A 167 11.68 10.70 13.56
N TYR A 168 11.37 11.37 12.47
CA TYR A 168 11.08 12.80 12.44
C TYR A 168 9.56 12.98 12.43
N VAL A 169 9.03 13.68 13.43
CA VAL A 169 7.64 14.16 13.44
C VAL A 169 7.68 15.68 13.53
N MET A 170 7.73 16.32 12.37
CA MET A 170 7.88 17.77 12.23
C MET A 170 6.51 18.42 12.14
N ARG A 171 6.40 19.72 12.44
CA ARG A 171 5.17 20.48 12.20
C ARG A 171 4.72 20.42 10.74
N GLN A 172 5.69 20.47 9.82
CA GLN A 172 5.48 20.40 8.38
C GLN A 172 6.77 19.92 7.70
N LEU A 173 6.64 19.06 6.71
CA LEU A 173 7.72 18.58 5.85
C LEU A 173 7.73 19.33 4.51
N GLY A 174 8.88 19.27 3.84
CA GLY A 174 9.08 19.86 2.52
C GLY A 174 9.13 21.38 2.53
N GLU A 175 9.34 21.94 1.34
CA GLU A 175 9.52 23.38 1.16
C GLU A 175 8.92 23.86 -0.16
N ASP A 176 8.74 25.18 -0.32
CA ASP A 176 8.36 25.79 -1.59
C ASP A 176 9.62 26.13 -2.39
N LYS A 177 10.00 25.23 -3.31
CA LYS A 177 11.15 25.41 -4.22
C LYS A 177 10.81 26.24 -5.46
N GLY A 178 9.59 26.79 -5.55
CA GLY A 178 9.11 27.49 -6.74
C GLY A 178 8.83 26.58 -7.94
N VAL A 179 8.60 25.28 -7.72
CA VAL A 179 8.23 24.31 -8.76
C VAL A 179 6.82 24.63 -9.28
N ARG A 180 6.64 24.65 -10.60
CA ARG A 180 5.37 25.06 -11.23
C ARG A 180 4.91 24.10 -12.32
N ALA A 181 3.87 23.31 -12.07
CA ALA A 181 3.31 22.41 -13.09
C ALA A 181 2.03 23.00 -13.68
N GLU A 182 1.91 22.94 -15.01
CA GLU A 182 0.70 23.35 -15.72
C GLU A 182 -0.12 22.11 -16.10
N PHE A 183 -1.38 22.06 -15.67
CA PHE A 183 -2.31 20.95 -15.84
C PHE A 183 -3.49 21.32 -16.75
N GLY A 184 -4.37 20.36 -17.03
CA GLY A 184 -5.51 20.53 -17.94
C GLY A 184 -5.27 20.07 -19.39
N HIS A 185 -4.21 19.29 -19.60
CA HIS A 185 -4.04 18.48 -20.81
C HIS A 185 -4.67 17.11 -20.59
N ASN A 186 -5.37 16.58 -21.60
CA ASN A 186 -5.82 15.19 -21.56
C ASN A 186 -4.63 14.29 -21.89
N LEU A 187 -3.87 13.88 -20.87
CA LEU A 187 -2.71 13.00 -20.97
C LEU A 187 -2.98 11.71 -20.20
N THR A 188 -2.55 10.56 -20.72
CA THR A 188 -2.74 9.27 -20.04
C THR A 188 -2.10 9.25 -18.64
N GLY A 189 -0.91 9.84 -18.51
CA GLY A 189 -0.15 9.87 -17.26
C GLY A 189 -0.54 10.98 -16.27
N ILE A 190 -1.67 11.66 -16.46
CA ILE A 190 -2.17 12.67 -15.50
C ILE A 190 -3.63 12.40 -15.18
N GLU A 191 -3.89 12.07 -13.93
CA GLU A 191 -5.22 12.10 -13.35
C GLU A 191 -5.44 13.43 -12.61
N GLU A 192 -6.61 14.04 -12.80
CA GLU A 192 -6.95 15.34 -12.23
C GLU A 192 -8.33 15.28 -11.57
N ASN A 193 -8.40 15.75 -10.32
CA ASN A 193 -9.63 15.95 -9.58
C ASN A 193 -9.63 17.35 -8.95
N ILE A 194 -10.49 18.23 -9.46
CA ILE A 194 -10.66 19.60 -8.97
C ILE A 194 -12.06 19.75 -8.42
N SER A 195 -12.17 20.03 -7.12
CA SER A 195 -13.43 20.27 -6.44
C SER A 195 -13.46 21.65 -5.81
N THR A 196 -14.62 22.31 -5.89
CA THR A 196 -14.89 23.54 -5.13
C THR A 196 -15.84 23.29 -3.97
N GLU A 197 -16.23 22.03 -3.71
CA GLU A 197 -17.30 21.69 -2.77
C GLU A 197 -16.98 22.15 -1.34
N GLU A 198 -15.71 22.00 -0.92
CA GLU A 198 -15.24 22.38 0.42
C GLU A 198 -14.68 23.80 0.52
N THR A 199 -14.60 24.53 -0.60
CA THR A 199 -14.07 25.90 -0.62
C THR A 199 -14.98 26.83 0.18
N ILE A 200 -14.42 27.65 1.07
CA ILE A 200 -15.15 28.66 1.85
C ILE A 200 -14.61 30.05 1.52
N THR A 201 -15.44 30.88 0.91
CA THR A 201 -15.11 32.27 0.58
C THR A 201 -15.75 33.28 1.55
N ARG A 202 -16.62 32.80 2.44
CA ARG A 202 -17.23 33.57 3.55
C ARG A 202 -17.19 32.74 4.83
N ILE A 203 -16.43 33.18 5.80
CA ILE A 203 -16.34 32.52 7.11
C ILE A 203 -17.30 33.20 8.08
N ILE A 204 -18.19 32.41 8.69
CA ILE A 204 -19.02 32.80 9.84
C ILE A 204 -18.32 32.25 11.09
N PRO A 205 -17.49 33.04 11.80
CA PRO A 205 -16.71 32.53 12.91
C PRO A 205 -17.54 32.40 14.18
N VAL A 206 -17.32 31.33 14.91
CA VAL A 206 -17.92 31.06 16.22
C VAL A 206 -16.79 30.76 17.20
N ALA A 207 -16.59 31.62 18.18
CA ALA A 207 -15.69 31.38 19.30
C ALA A 207 -16.31 30.37 20.29
N TYR A 208 -15.51 29.95 21.26
CA TYR A 208 -16.00 29.14 22.38
C TYR A 208 -17.25 29.77 23.02
N ASN A 209 -18.17 28.94 23.51
CA ASN A 209 -19.44 29.36 24.10
C ASN A 209 -20.36 30.17 23.15
N GLY A 210 -20.13 30.10 21.83
CA GLY A 210 -21.03 30.64 20.80
C GLY A 210 -20.84 32.12 20.48
N TYR A 211 -19.81 32.79 20.99
CA TYR A 211 -19.60 34.21 20.66
C TYR A 211 -19.25 34.38 19.18
N THR A 212 -19.84 35.38 18.54
CA THR A 212 -19.61 35.68 17.11
C THR A 212 -19.43 37.18 16.87
N LEU A 213 -19.22 37.53 15.60
CA LEU A 213 -19.14 38.92 15.16
C LEU A 213 -20.51 39.61 15.29
N GLU A 214 -20.51 40.94 15.44
CA GLU A 214 -21.73 41.73 15.62
C GLU A 214 -22.27 42.31 14.31
N GLY A 215 -23.55 42.69 14.34
CA GLY A 215 -24.20 43.44 13.26
C GLY A 215 -24.91 42.56 12.24
N SER A 216 -25.32 43.17 11.12
CA SER A 216 -26.05 42.50 10.03
C SER A 216 -25.14 41.69 9.10
N LYS A 217 -23.82 41.72 9.32
CA LYS A 217 -22.80 40.98 8.56
C LYS A 217 -21.80 40.30 9.49
N PRO A 218 -22.22 39.31 10.29
CA PRO A 218 -21.35 38.63 11.26
C PRO A 218 -20.42 37.60 10.57
N TRP A 219 -19.68 38.03 9.53
CA TRP A 219 -18.79 37.15 8.76
C TRP A 219 -17.59 37.92 8.19
N VAL A 220 -16.58 37.18 7.75
CA VAL A 220 -15.41 37.70 7.05
C VAL A 220 -15.38 37.12 5.64
N ASP A 221 -15.25 37.98 4.64
CA ASP A 221 -15.21 37.59 3.22
C ASP A 221 -13.77 37.52 2.71
N SER A 222 -13.47 36.49 1.92
CA SER A 222 -12.23 36.39 1.17
C SER A 222 -12.18 37.44 0.04
N PRO A 223 -10.99 37.96 -0.30
CA PRO A 223 -10.78 38.72 -1.53
C PRO A 223 -11.21 37.98 -2.81
N LYS A 224 -11.22 36.63 -2.80
CA LYS A 224 -11.60 35.76 -3.92
C LYS A 224 -13.09 35.43 -3.97
N ILE A 225 -13.93 36.05 -3.11
CA ILE A 225 -15.37 35.77 -3.07
C ILE A 225 -16.08 35.97 -4.42
N GLY A 226 -15.56 36.85 -5.29
CA GLY A 226 -16.09 37.11 -6.62
C GLY A 226 -15.59 36.15 -7.71
N ASP A 227 -14.64 35.26 -7.41
CA ASP A 227 -14.07 34.31 -8.37
C ASP A 227 -14.98 33.08 -8.57
N TYR A 228 -16.01 32.93 -7.73
CA TYR A 228 -16.95 31.81 -7.73
C TYR A 228 -18.36 32.29 -8.09
N ALA A 229 -19.13 31.42 -8.75
CA ALA A 229 -20.49 31.74 -9.19
C ALA A 229 -21.46 32.03 -8.03
N GLU A 230 -21.24 31.38 -6.88
CA GLU A 230 -22.05 31.52 -5.67
C GLU A 230 -21.14 31.80 -4.47
N ILE A 231 -21.66 32.53 -3.48
CA ILE A 231 -20.95 32.74 -2.22
C ILE A 231 -20.90 31.41 -1.47
N LYS A 232 -19.68 30.89 -1.25
CA LYS A 232 -19.48 29.67 -0.47
C LYS A 232 -19.28 30.01 1.00
N ALA A 233 -20.38 30.05 1.75
CA ALA A 233 -20.36 30.37 3.17
C ALA A 233 -20.18 29.12 4.04
N GLY A 234 -19.30 29.19 5.05
CA GLY A 234 -19.07 28.12 6.02
C GLY A 234 -18.97 28.67 7.44
N VAL A 235 -19.51 27.90 8.39
CA VAL A 235 -19.34 28.18 9.83
C VAL A 235 -18.05 27.52 10.29
N ILE A 236 -17.19 28.28 10.97
CA ILE A 236 -15.92 27.76 11.51
C ILE A 236 -15.86 28.06 13.01
N GLU A 237 -15.61 27.02 13.79
CA GLU A 237 -15.47 27.11 15.23
C GLU A 237 -14.00 27.31 15.62
N PHE A 238 -13.73 28.34 16.41
CA PHE A 238 -12.42 28.68 16.97
C PHE A 238 -12.46 28.47 18.48
N SER A 239 -12.41 27.20 18.88
CA SER A 239 -12.57 26.77 20.29
C SER A 239 -11.48 27.29 21.23
N GLU A 240 -10.33 27.65 20.69
CA GLU A 240 -9.19 28.25 21.38
C GLU A 240 -9.38 29.75 21.67
N ILE A 241 -10.33 30.41 21.01
CA ILE A 241 -10.68 31.80 21.23
C ILE A 241 -11.77 31.87 22.30
N LYS A 242 -11.41 32.27 23.51
CA LYS A 242 -12.29 32.30 24.71
C LYS A 242 -12.24 33.67 25.41
N LEU A 243 -13.33 34.06 26.07
CA LEU A 243 -13.23 35.14 27.06
C LEU A 243 -12.50 34.65 28.30
N GLN A 244 -11.87 35.56 29.04
CA GLN A 244 -11.18 35.21 30.28
C GLN A 244 -12.12 34.59 31.33
N GLU A 245 -13.42 34.87 31.27
CA GLU A 245 -14.44 34.26 32.15
C GLU A 245 -14.78 32.81 31.80
N ASP A 246 -14.54 32.38 30.56
CA ASP A 246 -14.75 31.00 30.10
C ASP A 246 -13.49 30.12 30.25
N CYS A 247 -12.37 30.72 30.61
CA CYS A 247 -11.09 30.04 30.79
C CYS A 247 -11.03 29.31 32.14
N SER A 248 -10.33 28.16 32.16
CA SER A 248 -9.94 27.52 33.42
C SER A 248 -8.90 28.39 34.16
N GLN A 249 -8.69 28.17 35.48
CA GLN A 249 -7.85 29.04 36.33
C GLN A 249 -6.43 29.30 35.80
N ASP A 250 -5.88 28.42 34.97
CA ASP A 250 -4.53 28.51 34.40
C ASP A 250 -4.49 28.91 32.92
N GLU A 251 -5.65 29.14 32.28
CA GLU A 251 -5.78 29.49 30.86
C GLU A 251 -5.96 31.01 30.68
N LYS A 252 -5.25 31.58 29.69
CA LYS A 252 -5.38 33.01 29.35
C LYS A 252 -6.40 33.19 28.21
N GLY A 253 -7.43 33.97 28.47
CA GLY A 253 -8.45 34.36 27.49
C GLY A 253 -8.39 35.84 27.13
N TYR A 254 -9.31 36.28 26.27
CA TYR A 254 -9.48 37.68 25.91
C TYR A 254 -10.24 38.43 26.99
N ALA A 255 -9.85 39.69 27.27
CA ALA A 255 -10.41 40.44 28.39
C ALA A 255 -11.87 40.88 28.17
N ASN A 256 -12.29 41.00 26.91
CA ASN A 256 -13.64 41.43 26.53
C ASN A 256 -13.99 41.02 25.10
N LEU A 257 -15.28 41.15 24.74
CA LEU A 257 -15.82 40.80 23.42
C LEU A 257 -15.16 41.57 22.26
N THR A 258 -14.67 42.79 22.48
CA THR A 258 -14.03 43.57 21.42
C THR A 258 -12.70 42.95 21.02
N GLU A 259 -11.89 42.54 21.99
CA GLU A 259 -10.62 41.85 21.73
C GLU A 259 -10.84 40.46 21.14
N LEU A 260 -11.81 39.72 21.68
CA LEU A 260 -12.20 38.40 21.17
C LEU A 260 -12.61 38.46 19.70
N ARG A 261 -13.44 39.42 19.30
CA ARG A 261 -13.89 39.56 17.91
C ARG A 261 -12.75 39.98 16.97
N LYS A 262 -11.82 40.82 17.43
CA LYS A 262 -10.60 41.12 16.66
C LYS A 262 -9.78 39.85 16.43
N ALA A 263 -9.70 38.97 17.43
CA ALA A 263 -9.04 37.68 17.29
C ALA A 263 -9.77 36.77 16.28
N LEU A 264 -11.11 36.71 16.32
CA LEU A 264 -11.89 35.94 15.32
C LEU A 264 -11.62 36.43 13.89
N VAL A 265 -11.66 37.75 13.66
CA VAL A 265 -11.35 38.30 12.33
C VAL A 265 -9.94 37.95 11.89
N LYS A 266 -8.96 38.02 12.80
CA LYS A 266 -7.58 37.60 12.51
C LYS A 266 -7.53 36.12 12.14
N ALA A 267 -8.19 35.25 12.90
CA ALA A 267 -8.24 33.81 12.66
C ALA A 267 -8.88 33.48 11.30
N CYS A 268 -9.99 34.12 10.92
CA CYS A 268 -10.57 33.97 9.58
C CYS A 268 -9.58 34.36 8.48
N ASN A 269 -8.86 35.47 8.63
CA ASN A 269 -7.86 35.88 7.64
C ASN A 269 -6.68 34.91 7.58
N ASP A 270 -6.31 34.29 8.70
CA ASP A 270 -5.28 33.27 8.73
C ASP A 270 -5.76 31.98 8.04
N GLU A 271 -7.04 31.60 8.13
CA GLU A 271 -7.64 30.51 7.33
C GLU A 271 -7.63 30.81 5.82
N PHE A 272 -7.94 32.04 5.41
CA PHE A 272 -7.81 32.43 3.99
C PHE A 272 -6.36 32.36 3.50
N LYS A 273 -5.38 32.72 4.34
CA LYS A 273 -3.95 32.55 3.99
C LYS A 273 -3.54 31.08 3.86
N LYS A 274 -4.24 30.17 4.54
CA LYS A 274 -4.05 28.72 4.40
C LYS A 274 -4.72 28.15 3.14
N GLY A 275 -5.49 28.95 2.39
CA GLY A 275 -6.12 28.55 1.13
C GLY A 275 -7.48 27.88 1.30
N ILE A 276 -8.20 28.10 2.41
CA ILE A 276 -9.58 27.61 2.55
C ILE A 276 -10.54 28.17 1.47
N ASP A 277 -10.14 29.28 0.84
CA ASP A 277 -10.83 29.94 -0.27
C ASP A 277 -10.31 29.52 -1.66
N GLU A 278 -9.55 28.43 -1.75
CA GLU A 278 -9.09 27.81 -2.99
C GLU A 278 -9.85 26.50 -3.28
N PRO A 279 -9.95 26.06 -4.55
CA PRO A 279 -10.45 24.72 -4.83
C PRO A 279 -9.48 23.67 -4.30
N THR A 280 -10.03 22.54 -3.87
CA THR A 280 -9.27 21.32 -3.64
C THR A 280 -8.81 20.80 -4.98
N VAL A 281 -7.50 20.73 -5.18
CA VAL A 281 -6.89 20.14 -6.38
C VAL A 281 -6.09 18.92 -5.98
N ASN A 282 -6.38 17.79 -6.63
CA ASN A 282 -5.61 16.56 -6.52
C ASN A 282 -5.16 16.13 -7.91
N TYR A 283 -3.87 15.89 -8.07
CA TYR A 283 -3.25 15.41 -9.29
C TYR A 283 -2.44 14.16 -8.99
N THR A 284 -2.63 13.12 -9.77
CA THR A 284 -1.72 11.97 -9.80
C THR A 284 -0.95 12.02 -11.10
N VAL A 285 0.37 12.18 -11.00
CA VAL A 285 1.25 12.33 -12.17
C VAL A 285 2.14 11.10 -12.29
N ASN A 286 1.91 10.27 -13.31
CA ASN A 286 2.76 9.15 -13.66
C ASN A 286 3.87 9.62 -14.61
N MET A 287 5.08 9.73 -14.07
CA MET A 287 6.26 10.23 -14.78
C MET A 287 6.71 9.27 -15.88
N VAL A 288 6.57 7.96 -15.66
CA VAL A 288 6.96 6.91 -16.61
C VAL A 288 6.11 7.00 -17.87
N GLU A 289 4.79 7.13 -17.72
CA GLU A 289 3.88 7.29 -18.86
C GLU A 289 4.10 8.61 -19.60
N LEU A 290 4.45 9.68 -18.89
CA LEU A 290 4.71 10.97 -19.50
C LEU A 290 6.05 11.03 -20.24
N ALA A 291 7.02 10.19 -19.92
CA ALA A 291 8.38 10.24 -20.46
C ALA A 291 8.43 10.18 -22.01
N GLU A 292 7.46 9.52 -22.64
CA GLU A 292 7.35 9.39 -24.09
C GLU A 292 6.56 10.53 -24.77
N THR A 293 5.99 11.46 -23.99
CA THR A 293 5.17 12.57 -24.48
C THR A 293 5.98 13.83 -24.76
N VAL A 294 5.51 14.68 -25.68
CA VAL A 294 6.18 15.96 -26.01
C VAL A 294 6.09 16.93 -24.82
N GLU A 295 5.03 16.82 -24.04
CA GLU A 295 4.70 17.62 -22.87
C GLU A 295 5.60 17.29 -21.66
N TYR A 296 6.32 16.16 -21.65
CA TYR A 296 7.19 15.72 -20.54
C TYR A 296 8.12 16.82 -20.01
N ARG A 297 8.67 17.65 -20.90
CA ARG A 297 9.59 18.73 -20.52
C ARG A 297 8.98 19.70 -19.51
N GLY A 298 7.65 19.90 -19.55
CA GLY A 298 6.92 20.72 -18.60
C GLY A 298 6.74 20.08 -17.22
N TYR A 299 6.91 18.77 -17.11
CA TYR A 299 6.75 18.00 -15.88
C TYR A 299 8.07 17.48 -15.30
N LYS A 300 9.18 17.56 -16.05
CA LYS A 300 10.51 17.09 -15.62
C LYS A 300 10.95 17.59 -14.23
N GLN A 301 10.57 18.81 -13.87
CA GLN A 301 10.79 19.37 -12.53
C GLN A 301 10.17 18.56 -11.38
N LEU A 302 9.14 17.75 -11.66
CA LEU A 302 8.54 16.82 -10.71
C LEU A 302 9.43 15.60 -10.41
N GLU A 303 10.46 15.31 -11.23
CA GLU A 303 11.42 14.22 -10.96
C GLU A 303 12.19 14.41 -9.64
N ASN A 304 12.31 15.66 -9.17
CA ASN A 304 13.09 16.02 -7.98
C ASN A 304 12.22 16.52 -6.80
N VAL A 305 10.90 16.43 -6.94
CA VAL A 305 9.97 16.78 -5.87
C VAL A 305 10.08 15.75 -4.75
N ARG A 306 10.05 16.24 -3.51
CA ARG A 306 10.06 15.43 -2.29
C ARG A 306 8.72 15.53 -1.59
N ILE A 307 8.44 14.57 -0.71
CA ILE A 307 7.25 14.60 0.14
C ILE A 307 7.14 15.93 0.89
N GLY A 308 5.93 16.47 0.95
CA GLY A 308 5.62 17.74 1.60
C GLY A 308 5.99 18.99 0.81
N ASP A 309 6.80 18.90 -0.26
CA ASP A 309 7.16 20.05 -1.09
C ASP A 309 5.90 20.70 -1.67
N THR A 310 5.92 22.02 -1.80
CA THR A 310 4.80 22.79 -2.37
C THR A 310 5.04 23.04 -3.86
N ILE A 311 4.04 22.73 -4.68
CA ILE A 311 4.02 22.88 -6.12
C ILE A 311 2.91 23.87 -6.47
N THR A 312 3.24 24.84 -7.32
CA THR A 312 2.22 25.74 -7.89
C THR A 312 1.59 25.03 -9.09
N CYS A 313 0.32 24.68 -8.97
CA CYS A 313 -0.46 23.97 -9.98
C CYS A 313 -1.32 24.98 -10.72
N LYS A 314 -1.11 25.11 -12.03
CA LYS A 314 -1.92 26.00 -12.87
C LYS A 314 -2.75 25.20 -13.84
N HIS A 315 -4.08 25.34 -13.79
CA HIS A 315 -4.95 24.66 -14.74
C HIS A 315 -5.26 25.55 -15.95
N ARG A 316 -5.02 25.06 -17.17
CA ARG A 316 -5.19 25.85 -18.42
C ARG A 316 -6.60 26.39 -18.66
N LYS A 317 -7.63 25.55 -18.51
CA LYS A 317 -9.02 25.92 -18.87
C LYS A 317 -9.71 26.83 -17.85
N ILE A 318 -9.64 26.48 -16.56
CA ILE A 318 -10.32 27.24 -15.50
C ILE A 318 -9.52 28.45 -14.99
N LYS A 319 -8.28 28.66 -15.48
CA LYS A 319 -7.39 29.77 -15.08
C LYS A 319 -7.18 29.88 -13.56
N VAL A 320 -7.38 28.78 -12.84
CA VAL A 320 -7.09 28.67 -11.42
C VAL A 320 -5.61 28.33 -11.26
N GLU A 321 -4.95 29.10 -10.41
CA GLU A 321 -3.63 28.80 -9.87
C GLU A 321 -3.83 28.45 -8.39
N ALA A 322 -3.45 27.23 -8.02
CA ALA A 322 -3.58 26.72 -6.66
C ALA A 322 -2.24 26.13 -6.21
N LYS A 323 -1.97 26.20 -4.92
CA LYS A 323 -0.80 25.52 -4.34
C LYS A 323 -1.21 24.14 -3.85
N ALA A 324 -0.56 23.10 -4.38
CA ALA A 324 -0.70 21.73 -3.90
C ALA A 324 0.61 21.28 -3.26
N ARG A 325 0.56 20.27 -2.40
CA ARG A 325 1.74 19.64 -1.79
C ARG A 325 1.91 18.23 -2.31
N CYS A 326 3.15 17.75 -2.40
CA CYS A 326 3.40 16.33 -2.65
C CYS A 326 2.97 15.52 -1.42
N ILE A 327 1.86 14.80 -1.54
CA ILE A 327 1.25 14.02 -0.45
C ILE A 327 1.62 12.55 -0.50
N ARG A 328 2.01 12.04 -1.67
CA ARG A 328 2.53 10.69 -1.89
C ARG A 328 3.52 10.67 -3.05
N LEU A 329 4.49 9.78 -2.95
CA LEU A 329 5.54 9.58 -3.95
C LEU A 329 5.82 8.09 -4.13
N LYS A 330 5.91 7.64 -5.39
CA LYS A 330 6.61 6.41 -5.77
C LYS A 330 7.92 6.76 -6.45
N TRP A 331 9.01 6.16 -5.98
CA TRP A 331 10.36 6.46 -6.41
C TRP A 331 11.11 5.18 -6.77
N ASN A 332 11.74 5.17 -7.93
CA ASN A 332 12.49 4.02 -8.39
C ASN A 332 13.89 4.00 -7.79
N CYS A 333 14.18 2.97 -6.98
CA CYS A 333 15.45 2.81 -6.29
C CYS A 333 16.64 2.48 -7.21
N LEU A 334 16.37 2.07 -8.45
CA LEU A 334 17.37 1.71 -9.45
C LEU A 334 17.76 2.93 -10.29
N THR A 335 16.77 3.64 -10.85
CA THR A 335 17.01 4.83 -11.69
C THR A 335 17.25 6.08 -10.86
N LYS A 336 16.80 6.08 -9.60
CA LYS A 336 16.82 7.21 -8.66
C LYS A 336 15.91 8.37 -9.06
N GLU A 337 14.77 8.07 -9.68
CA GLU A 337 13.83 9.06 -10.20
C GLU A 337 12.41 8.81 -9.66
N ASN A 338 11.61 9.87 -9.56
CA ASN A 338 10.19 9.77 -9.22
C ASN A 338 9.44 9.08 -10.37
N GLU A 339 8.69 8.01 -10.07
CA GLU A 339 7.80 7.35 -11.05
C GLU A 339 6.37 7.88 -10.97
N GLU A 340 5.90 8.20 -9.77
CA GLU A 340 4.56 8.73 -9.55
C GLU A 340 4.60 9.80 -8.47
N VAL A 341 3.99 10.94 -8.73
CA VAL A 341 3.86 12.06 -7.79
C VAL A 341 2.39 12.37 -7.58
N GLU A 342 1.90 12.21 -6.36
CA GLU A 342 0.56 12.62 -5.96
C GLU A 342 0.64 14.00 -5.32
N LEU A 343 0.04 14.99 -5.98
CA LEU A 343 -0.07 16.36 -5.51
C LEU A 343 -1.48 16.57 -5.00
N GLY A 344 -1.61 17.03 -3.76
CA GLY A 344 -2.91 17.34 -3.18
C GLY A 344 -2.84 18.56 -2.29
N ASN A 345 -3.98 19.22 -2.11
CA ASN A 345 -4.11 20.17 -1.02
C ASN A 345 -4.18 19.34 0.26
N PHE A 346 -3.03 19.15 0.92
CA PHE A 346 -2.98 18.64 2.29
C PHE A 346 -3.56 19.72 3.20
N LEU A 347 -4.88 19.90 3.13
CA LEU A 347 -5.60 20.62 4.15
C LEU A 347 -5.51 19.74 5.41
N GLN A 348 -5.18 20.38 6.53
CA GLN A 348 -5.20 19.80 7.88
C GLN A 348 -6.49 19.01 8.21
N THR A 349 -7.54 19.10 7.39
CA THR A 349 -8.75 18.29 7.43
C THR A 349 -8.55 16.78 7.35
N TYR A 350 -7.40 16.26 6.90
CA TYR A 350 -7.14 14.82 7.01
C TYR A 350 -7.06 14.35 8.47
N PHE A 351 -6.76 15.25 9.41
CA PHE A 351 -6.81 14.98 10.85
C PHE A 351 -8.05 15.60 11.54
N ASP A 352 -8.64 16.67 11.00
CA ASP A 352 -9.69 17.43 11.70
C ASP A 352 -11.15 17.13 11.31
N LYS A 353 -11.48 16.27 10.34
CA LYS A 353 -12.90 15.96 10.04
C LYS A 353 -13.20 14.48 9.80
N THR A 354 -13.03 13.69 10.85
CA THR A 354 -13.84 12.46 10.99
C THR A 354 -15.24 12.85 11.44
N SER A 355 -16.20 12.96 10.51
CA SER A 355 -17.57 12.49 10.77
C SER A 355 -18.43 12.47 9.50
N SER A 356 -18.77 11.24 9.09
CA SER A 356 -19.94 10.83 8.31
C SER A 356 -19.89 10.75 6.78
N ILE A 357 -19.31 11.68 6.01
CA ILE A 357 -19.43 11.62 4.53
C ILE A 357 -18.23 10.97 3.84
N GLN A 358 -16.99 11.29 4.24
CA GLN A 358 -15.79 10.71 3.61
C GLN A 358 -15.53 9.24 3.99
N GLN A 359 -16.01 8.78 5.14
CA GLN A 359 -16.00 7.34 5.48
C GLN A 359 -16.86 6.51 4.54
N ALA A 360 -17.91 7.08 3.93
CA ALA A 360 -18.69 6.37 2.93
C ALA A 360 -17.91 6.27 1.61
N THR A 361 -17.24 7.35 1.17
CA THR A 361 -16.56 7.39 -0.13
C THR A 361 -15.20 6.66 -0.14
N ALA A 362 -14.36 6.84 0.90
CA ALA A 362 -13.10 6.11 1.03
C ALA A 362 -13.30 4.61 1.28
N SER A 363 -14.40 4.24 1.96
CA SER A 363 -14.84 2.84 2.08
C SER A 363 -15.33 2.29 0.73
N ILE A 364 -15.98 3.10 -0.11
CA ILE A 364 -16.39 2.69 -1.47
C ILE A 364 -15.17 2.52 -2.40
N GLU A 365 -14.17 3.40 -2.35
CA GLU A 365 -12.96 3.29 -3.17
C GLU A 365 -12.02 2.16 -2.71
N GLY A 366 -11.90 1.94 -1.40
CA GLY A 366 -11.22 0.79 -0.82
C GLY A 366 -11.95 -0.52 -1.09
N ALA A 367 -13.27 -0.55 -0.98
CA ALA A 367 -14.09 -1.71 -1.32
C ALA A 367 -14.08 -2.00 -2.83
N ASN A 368 -14.03 -0.99 -3.70
CA ASN A 368 -13.87 -1.19 -5.15
C ASN A 368 -12.49 -1.75 -5.49
N ARG A 369 -11.41 -1.27 -4.87
CA ARG A 369 -10.06 -1.85 -5.05
C ARG A 369 -10.00 -3.30 -4.55
N GLN A 370 -10.59 -3.61 -3.40
CA GLN A 370 -10.69 -4.97 -2.89
C GLN A 370 -11.58 -5.87 -3.76
N ALA A 371 -12.66 -5.33 -4.33
CA ALA A 371 -13.54 -6.06 -5.25
C ALA A 371 -12.87 -6.33 -6.62
N LEU A 372 -12.06 -5.40 -7.12
CA LEU A 372 -11.24 -5.59 -8.32
C LEU A 372 -10.16 -6.66 -8.09
N ALA A 373 -9.42 -6.61 -6.98
CA ALA A 373 -8.45 -7.63 -6.62
C ALA A 373 -9.10 -9.01 -6.39
N ALA A 374 -10.26 -9.07 -5.72
CA ALA A 374 -11.01 -10.31 -5.54
C ALA A 374 -11.55 -10.88 -6.87
N LYS A 375 -11.93 -10.01 -7.81
CA LYS A 375 -12.37 -10.40 -9.16
C LYS A 375 -11.21 -10.97 -9.97
N GLU A 376 -10.02 -10.38 -9.90
CA GLU A 376 -8.82 -10.89 -10.56
C GLU A 376 -8.39 -12.26 -10.00
N ILE A 377 -8.41 -12.42 -8.67
CA ILE A 377 -8.13 -13.72 -8.02
C ILE A 377 -9.19 -14.77 -8.43
N ALA A 378 -10.47 -14.41 -8.46
CA ALA A 378 -11.54 -15.30 -8.89
C ALA A 378 -11.44 -15.66 -10.39
N GLN A 379 -11.00 -14.74 -11.24
CA GLN A 379 -10.74 -14.99 -12.66
C GLN A 379 -9.52 -15.89 -12.87
N GLY A 380 -8.44 -15.71 -12.09
CA GLY A 380 -7.29 -16.61 -12.07
C GLY A 380 -7.69 -18.04 -11.66
N ALA A 381 -8.40 -18.18 -10.53
CA ALA A 381 -8.89 -19.47 -10.05
C ALA A 381 -9.89 -20.13 -11.02
N ALA A 382 -10.73 -19.35 -11.71
CA ALA A 382 -11.63 -19.87 -12.74
C ALA A 382 -10.88 -20.35 -13.98
N LYS A 383 -9.78 -19.67 -14.36
CA LYS A 383 -8.92 -20.09 -15.46
C LYS A 383 -8.20 -21.39 -15.13
N GLU A 384 -7.59 -21.49 -13.94
CA GLU A 384 -6.96 -22.71 -13.42
C GLU A 384 -7.95 -23.88 -13.32
N ALA A 385 -9.17 -23.65 -12.83
CA ALA A 385 -10.21 -24.68 -12.77
C ALA A 385 -10.67 -25.14 -14.17
N THR A 386 -10.68 -24.23 -15.15
CA THR A 386 -11.01 -24.56 -16.55
C THR A 386 -9.88 -25.38 -17.19
N GLU A 387 -8.63 -24.99 -16.97
CA GLU A 387 -7.44 -25.73 -17.41
C GLU A 387 -7.38 -27.13 -16.77
N GLY A 388 -7.67 -27.24 -15.47
CA GLY A 388 -7.80 -28.52 -14.77
C GLY A 388 -8.95 -29.39 -15.30
N ALA A 389 -10.09 -28.80 -15.66
CA ALA A 389 -11.21 -29.52 -16.27
C ALA A 389 -10.90 -29.99 -17.70
N VAL A 390 -10.11 -29.23 -18.47
CA VAL A 390 -9.62 -29.63 -19.79
C VAL A 390 -8.64 -30.81 -19.64
N ALA A 391 -7.67 -30.72 -18.72
CA ALA A 391 -6.74 -31.80 -18.44
C ALA A 391 -7.46 -33.08 -17.96
N ALA A 392 -8.48 -32.96 -17.12
CA ALA A 392 -9.30 -34.10 -16.67
C ALA A 392 -10.12 -34.73 -17.82
N ARG A 393 -10.63 -33.93 -18.76
CA ARG A 393 -11.32 -34.43 -19.97
C ARG A 393 -10.36 -35.14 -20.92
N GLU A 394 -9.15 -34.64 -21.08
CA GLU A 394 -8.12 -35.31 -21.88
C GLU A 394 -7.66 -36.62 -21.23
N ALA A 395 -7.50 -36.64 -19.91
CA ALA A 395 -7.21 -37.86 -19.16
C ALA A 395 -8.35 -38.88 -19.28
N ALA A 396 -9.61 -38.45 -19.18
CA ALA A 396 -10.79 -39.30 -19.37
C ALA A 396 -10.91 -39.84 -20.81
N ARG A 397 -10.62 -39.02 -21.82
CA ARG A 397 -10.58 -39.46 -23.23
C ARG A 397 -9.50 -40.52 -23.44
N THR A 398 -8.30 -40.29 -22.92
CA THR A 398 -7.19 -41.25 -22.97
C THR A 398 -7.56 -42.57 -22.27
N ALA A 399 -8.22 -42.50 -21.11
CA ALA A 399 -8.70 -43.68 -20.40
C ALA A 399 -9.79 -44.44 -21.19
N GLN A 400 -10.67 -43.74 -21.89
CA GLN A 400 -11.74 -44.33 -22.71
C GLN A 400 -11.18 -45.00 -23.97
N GLU A 401 -10.18 -44.40 -24.62
CA GLU A 401 -9.44 -44.98 -25.74
C GLU A 401 -8.66 -46.25 -25.32
N ALA A 402 -8.03 -46.22 -24.15
CA ALA A 402 -7.37 -47.39 -23.56
C ALA A 402 -8.37 -48.53 -23.28
N ALA A 403 -9.55 -48.21 -22.72
CA ALA A 403 -10.60 -49.19 -22.47
C ALA A 403 -11.18 -49.80 -23.77
N GLY A 404 -11.34 -48.99 -24.83
CA GLY A 404 -11.76 -49.47 -26.15
C GLY A 404 -10.72 -50.40 -26.80
N THR A 405 -9.44 -50.08 -26.64
CA THR A 405 -8.33 -50.93 -27.11
C THR A 405 -8.25 -52.25 -26.34
N ALA A 406 -8.46 -52.23 -25.02
CA ALA A 406 -8.53 -53.46 -24.22
C ALA A 406 -9.72 -54.34 -24.60
N THR A 407 -10.89 -53.75 -24.88
CA THR A 407 -12.10 -54.48 -25.28
C THR A 407 -11.94 -55.14 -26.65
N SER A 408 -11.33 -54.44 -27.61
CA SER A 408 -11.04 -55.02 -28.94
C SER A 408 -10.01 -56.14 -28.87
N ARG A 409 -8.90 -55.97 -28.13
CA ARG A 409 -7.92 -57.03 -27.91
C ARG A 409 -8.51 -58.24 -27.16
N ALA A 410 -9.43 -58.02 -26.22
CA ALA A 410 -10.16 -59.11 -25.54
C ALA A 410 -11.08 -59.88 -26.48
N ALA A 411 -11.77 -59.19 -27.40
CA ALA A 411 -12.58 -59.82 -28.43
C ALA A 411 -11.72 -60.63 -29.42
N GLU A 412 -10.57 -60.10 -29.83
CA GLU A 412 -9.59 -60.82 -30.67
C GLU A 412 -9.05 -62.07 -29.96
N ALA A 413 -8.71 -61.96 -28.67
CA ALA A 413 -8.28 -63.09 -27.85
C ALA A 413 -9.37 -64.16 -27.71
N ALA A 414 -10.64 -63.76 -27.56
CA ALA A 414 -11.78 -64.68 -27.49
C ALA A 414 -12.04 -65.40 -28.83
N VAL A 415 -11.90 -64.69 -29.96
CA VAL A 415 -11.97 -65.30 -31.30
C VAL A 415 -10.80 -66.26 -31.51
N ALA A 416 -9.58 -65.87 -31.17
CA ALA A 416 -8.41 -66.73 -31.26
C ALA A 416 -8.50 -67.96 -30.35
N ALA A 417 -9.06 -67.83 -29.14
CA ALA A 417 -9.34 -68.94 -28.24
C ALA A 417 -10.35 -69.92 -28.85
N LYS A 418 -11.40 -69.40 -29.50
CA LYS A 418 -12.40 -70.21 -30.21
C LYS A 418 -11.78 -70.94 -31.41
N THR A 419 -10.93 -70.26 -32.19
CA THR A 419 -10.17 -70.87 -33.30
C THR A 419 -9.13 -71.90 -32.82
N ALA A 420 -8.51 -71.70 -31.66
CA ALA A 420 -7.58 -72.65 -31.06
C ALA A 420 -8.28 -73.88 -30.44
N ALA A 421 -9.51 -73.73 -29.96
CA ALA A 421 -10.36 -74.85 -29.53
C ALA A 421 -10.85 -75.71 -30.73
N GLU A 422 -10.87 -75.12 -31.93
CA GLU A 422 -11.26 -75.78 -33.18
C GLU A 422 -10.07 -76.35 -33.98
N GLY A 423 -8.82 -76.20 -33.52
CA GLY A 423 -7.63 -76.72 -34.21
C GLY A 423 -6.46 -77.10 -33.30
N GLU A 424 -6.01 -78.36 -33.37
CA GLU A 424 -4.81 -78.89 -32.69
C GLU A 424 -3.52 -78.22 -33.22
N THR A 425 -3.21 -76.99 -32.78
CA THR A 425 -1.83 -76.42 -32.76
C THR A 425 -1.72 -75.03 -32.09
N GLY A 426 -2.71 -74.58 -31.31
CA GLY A 426 -2.76 -73.19 -30.80
C GLY A 426 -2.04 -72.88 -29.48
N ALA A 427 -1.64 -73.88 -28.68
CA ALA A 427 -1.20 -73.65 -27.30
C ALA A 427 0.07 -72.79 -27.15
N LYS A 428 1.00 -72.84 -28.13
CA LYS A 428 2.23 -72.02 -28.10
C LYS A 428 2.02 -70.56 -28.50
N HIS A 429 1.01 -70.26 -29.31
CA HIS A 429 0.72 -68.90 -29.76
C HIS A 429 -0.02 -68.10 -28.69
N TYR A 430 -0.90 -68.77 -27.93
CA TYR A 430 -1.69 -68.14 -26.86
C TYR A 430 -0.81 -67.63 -25.71
N TYR A 431 0.22 -68.38 -25.32
CA TYR A 431 1.15 -67.99 -24.25
C TYR A 431 2.05 -66.80 -24.62
N LYS A 432 2.43 -66.67 -25.90
CA LYS A 432 3.32 -65.58 -26.35
C LYS A 432 2.57 -64.24 -26.41
N MET A 433 1.30 -64.27 -26.82
CA MET A 433 0.45 -63.10 -26.97
C MET A 433 -0.07 -62.56 -25.64
N THR A 434 -0.38 -63.43 -24.67
CA THR A 434 -0.74 -63.01 -23.30
C THR A 434 0.43 -62.36 -22.55
N LYS A 435 1.67 -62.78 -22.85
CA LYS A 435 2.88 -62.16 -22.31
C LYS A 435 3.09 -60.74 -22.86
N GLU A 436 2.94 -60.53 -24.17
CA GLU A 436 3.05 -59.20 -24.81
C GLU A 436 1.96 -58.22 -24.34
N LEU A 437 0.72 -58.71 -24.18
CA LEU A 437 -0.39 -57.92 -23.63
C LEU A 437 -0.12 -57.40 -22.20
N TYR A 438 0.59 -58.18 -21.38
CA TYR A 438 0.88 -57.83 -19.99
C TYR A 438 2.12 -56.92 -19.87
N GLU A 439 3.13 -57.12 -20.72
CA GLU A 439 4.32 -56.25 -20.79
C GLU A 439 3.95 -54.83 -21.28
N ASP A 440 3.03 -54.70 -22.25
CA ASP A 440 2.50 -53.38 -22.70
C ASP A 440 1.73 -52.64 -21.59
N ALA A 441 0.88 -53.36 -20.84
CA ALA A 441 0.09 -52.78 -19.75
C ALA A 441 0.97 -52.36 -18.55
N SER A 442 2.04 -53.11 -18.26
CA SER A 442 3.03 -52.80 -17.23
C SER A 442 3.83 -51.53 -17.53
N VAL A 443 4.18 -51.30 -18.80
CA VAL A 443 4.95 -50.12 -19.24
C VAL A 443 4.09 -48.84 -19.20
N GLN A 444 2.79 -48.92 -19.50
CA GLN A 444 1.88 -47.78 -19.43
C GLN A 444 1.46 -47.39 -17.99
N ALA A 445 1.52 -48.32 -17.03
CA ALA A 445 1.14 -48.07 -15.63
C ALA A 445 2.31 -47.71 -14.70
N GLY A 446 3.56 -47.69 -15.17
CA GLY A 446 4.73 -47.29 -14.38
C GLY A 446 5.03 -48.16 -13.15
N GLN A 447 4.57 -49.42 -13.12
CA GLN A 447 4.74 -50.28 -11.94
C GLN A 447 6.04 -51.10 -11.97
N SER A 448 6.88 -50.90 -10.95
CA SER A 448 8.06 -51.72 -10.66
C SER A 448 7.69 -53.05 -9.98
N LYS A 449 8.15 -54.16 -10.58
CA LYS A 449 8.48 -55.53 -10.11
C LYS A 449 7.97 -56.18 -8.79
N GLU A 450 7.14 -55.57 -7.94
CA GLU A 450 6.63 -56.25 -6.71
C GLU A 450 5.26 -56.93 -6.87
N ALA A 451 4.58 -56.80 -8.02
CA ALA A 451 3.27 -57.41 -8.28
C ALA A 451 3.32 -58.90 -8.69
N TRP A 452 4.37 -59.64 -8.33
CA TRP A 452 4.50 -61.07 -8.65
C TRP A 452 3.73 -62.00 -7.70
N LEU A 453 3.20 -61.49 -6.57
CA LEU A 453 2.67 -62.34 -5.49
C LEU A 453 1.14 -62.51 -5.45
N ASP A 454 0.36 -61.73 -6.21
CA ASP A 454 -1.12 -61.76 -6.08
C ASP A 454 -1.88 -62.43 -7.24
N LEU A 455 -1.20 -62.86 -8.31
CA LEU A 455 -1.84 -63.58 -9.43
C LEU A 455 -1.57 -65.09 -9.47
N SER A 456 -0.69 -65.61 -8.59
CA SER A 456 -0.64 -67.06 -8.32
C SER A 456 -1.87 -67.55 -7.55
N TYR A 457 -2.72 -66.64 -7.04
CA TYR A 457 -3.94 -67.00 -6.32
C TYR A 457 -5.15 -67.20 -7.25
N ILE A 458 -5.19 -66.53 -8.40
CA ILE A 458 -6.35 -66.60 -9.32
C ILE A 458 -6.22 -67.74 -10.34
N ASN A 459 -5.01 -68.17 -10.69
CA ASN A 459 -4.79 -69.26 -11.65
C ASN A 459 -4.83 -70.68 -11.04
N ASN A 460 -4.96 -70.82 -9.71
CA ASN A 460 -5.18 -72.12 -9.06
C ASN A 460 -6.68 -72.48 -8.92
N CYS A 461 -7.59 -71.59 -9.30
CA CYS A 461 -9.03 -71.83 -9.23
C CYS A 461 -9.64 -72.38 -10.53
N TYR A 462 -8.83 -72.65 -11.57
CA TYR A 462 -9.31 -73.24 -12.84
C TYR A 462 -8.63 -74.56 -13.22
N LEU A 463 -7.92 -75.20 -12.27
CA LEU A 463 -7.35 -76.55 -12.46
C LEU A 463 -7.73 -77.57 -11.37
N CYS A 464 -8.70 -77.25 -10.50
CA CYS A 464 -9.35 -78.24 -9.64
C CYS A 464 -10.87 -78.01 -9.66
N GLU A 465 -11.56 -78.94 -10.32
CA GLU A 465 -13.01 -79.15 -10.52
C GLU A 465 -13.72 -78.34 -11.62
#